data_AF-A0A0D0CZ37-F1
#
_entry.id   AF-A0A0D0CZ37-F1
#
_cell.length_a   1.000
_cell.length_b   1.000
_cell.length_c   1.000
_cell.angle_alpha   90.00
_cell.angle_beta   90.00
_cell.angle_gamma   90.00
#
_symmetry.space_group_name_H-M   'P 1'
#
loop_
_entity.id
_entity.type
_entity.pdbx_description
1 polymer ?
#
loop_
_entity_poly.entity_id
_entity_poly.type
_entity_poly.pdbx_seq_one_letter_code
_entity_poly.pdbx_strand_id
1 'polypeptide(L)'
;SMADIQLSIMSSPSAEHGLSGSISWLAAGISIEDAQDLVREEVHQLPTDHTETQKVDVMAKKLALQSKVQKHQDEADSFMDGLDILEHCRPLESVDDIRLL
;
A
#
# COMPACT_ATOMS: atom_id res chain seq x y z
N SER A 1 -3.59 -29.59 -3.17
CA SER A 1 -2.63 -29.27 -2.10
C SER A 1 -2.44 -27.76 -2.02
N MET A 2 -2.04 -27.19 -0.88
CA MET A 2 -1.80 -25.75 -0.73
C MET A 2 -0.76 -25.21 -1.75
N ALA A 3 0.18 -26.07 -2.14
CA ALA A 3 1.16 -25.78 -3.20
C ALA A 3 0.53 -25.61 -4.59
N ASP A 4 -0.53 -26.37 -4.91
CA ASP A 4 -1.19 -26.29 -6.22
C ASP A 4 -1.99 -24.98 -6.36
N ILE A 5 -2.52 -24.48 -5.23
CA ILE A 5 -3.25 -23.20 -5.17
C ILE A 5 -2.27 -22.04 -5.42
N GLN A 6 -1.08 -22.07 -4.81
CA GLN A 6 -0.05 -21.04 -5.04
C GLN A 6 0.45 -21.04 -6.49
N LEU A 7 0.69 -22.22 -7.08
CA LEU A 7 1.07 -22.34 -8.49
C LEU A 7 -0.03 -21.80 -9.43
N SER A 8 -1.30 -22.06 -9.12
CA SER A 8 -2.41 -21.60 -9.95
C SER A 8 -2.61 -20.08 -9.92
N ILE A 9 -2.28 -19.42 -8.80
CA ILE A 9 -2.30 -17.96 -8.67
C ILE A 9 -1.16 -17.33 -9.48
N MET A 10 0.02 -17.97 -9.51
CA MET A 10 1.16 -17.48 -10.30
C MET A 10 1.02 -17.70 -11.81
N SER A 11 0.11 -18.59 -12.25
CA SER A 11 0.02 -19.05 -13.64
C SER A 11 -0.98 -18.28 -14.51
N SER A 12 -1.69 -17.29 -13.98
CA SER A 12 -2.71 -16.53 -14.74
C SER A 12 -2.36 -15.04 -14.87
N PRO A 13 -1.67 -14.62 -15.95
CA PRO A 13 -1.69 -13.21 -16.35
C PRO A 13 -2.92 -12.98 -17.24
N SER A 14 -4.11 -13.07 -16.64
CA SER A 14 -5.31 -12.53 -17.28
C SER A 14 -5.34 -11.04 -17.01
N ALA A 15 -5.33 -10.26 -18.08
CA ALA A 15 -5.18 -8.81 -18.05
C ALA A 15 -6.35 -8.12 -17.32
N GLU A 16 -6.21 -7.94 -16.01
CA GLU A 16 -6.96 -6.96 -15.23
C GLU A 16 -5.93 -6.01 -14.58
N HIS A 17 -5.47 -5.04 -15.36
CA HIS A 17 -4.48 -4.03 -14.95
C HIS A 17 -4.92 -3.21 -13.71
N GLY A 18 -6.21 -3.24 -13.32
CA GLY A 18 -6.72 -2.54 -12.14
C GLY A 18 -6.65 -3.31 -10.82
N LEU A 19 -6.88 -4.63 -10.82
CA LEU A 19 -6.90 -5.45 -9.59
C LEU A 19 -5.49 -5.88 -9.17
N SER A 20 -4.59 -6.12 -10.13
CA SER A 20 -3.19 -6.44 -9.83
C SER A 20 -2.43 -5.25 -9.22
N GLY A 21 -2.80 -4.01 -9.60
CA GLY A 21 -2.18 -2.79 -9.07
C GLY A 21 -2.58 -2.51 -7.62
N SER A 22 -3.88 -2.62 -7.31
CA SER A 22 -4.41 -2.37 -5.96
C SER A 22 -3.92 -3.38 -4.91
N ILE A 23 -3.82 -4.67 -5.26
CA ILE A 23 -3.24 -5.70 -4.36
C ILE A 23 -1.75 -5.44 -4.12
N SER A 24 -1.00 -5.09 -5.17
CA SER A 24 0.42 -4.77 -5.05
C SER A 24 0.66 -3.54 -4.18
N TRP A 25 -0.20 -2.52 -4.30
CA TRP A 25 -0.17 -1.32 -3.47
C TRP A 25 -0.45 -1.61 -1.99
N LEU A 26 -1.45 -2.45 -1.69
CA LEU A 26 -1.73 -2.89 -0.32
C LEU A 26 -0.57 -3.70 0.27
N ALA A 27 -0.01 -4.63 -0.49
CA ALA A 27 1.15 -5.42 -0.07
C ALA A 27 2.38 -4.54 0.20
N ALA A 28 2.60 -3.50 -0.63
CA ALA A 28 3.65 -2.51 -0.41
C ALA A 28 3.42 -1.71 0.88
N GLY A 29 2.17 -1.36 1.20
CA GLY A 29 1.80 -0.71 2.46
C GLY A 29 2.14 -1.57 3.69
N ILE A 30 1.79 -2.86 3.69
CA ILE A 30 2.15 -3.80 4.76
C ILE A 30 3.68 -3.89 4.93
N SER A 31 4.42 -4.00 3.81
CA SER A 31 5.88 -4.03 3.84
C SER A 31 6.53 -2.72 4.35
N ILE A 32 5.82 -1.59 4.27
CA ILE A 32 6.28 -0.33 4.86
C ILE A 32 6.10 -0.38 6.37
N GLU A 33 4.97 -0.88 6.88
CA GLU A 33 4.72 -1.04 8.30
C GLU A 33 5.77 -1.96 8.95
N ASP A 34 6.05 -3.13 8.35
CA ASP A 34 7.12 -4.02 8.81
C ASP A 34 8.49 -3.32 8.87
N ALA A 35 8.80 -2.49 7.87
CA ALA A 35 10.05 -1.74 7.82
C ALA A 35 10.09 -0.60 8.86
N GLN A 36 8.95 -0.01 9.22
CA GLN A 36 8.84 0.97 10.31
C GLN A 36 9.13 0.31 11.66
N ASP A 37 8.56 -0.87 11.90
CA ASP A 37 8.75 -1.61 13.15
C ASP A 37 10.21 -2.05 13.32
N LEU A 38 10.85 -2.50 12.24
CA LEU A 38 12.28 -2.81 12.24
C LEU A 38 13.15 -1.59 12.61
N VAL A 39 12.90 -0.43 12.00
CA VAL A 39 13.65 0.80 12.33
C VAL A 39 13.39 1.23 13.77
N ARG A 40 12.15 1.09 14.26
CA ARG A 40 11.79 1.42 15.64
C ARG A 40 12.52 0.51 16.63
N GLU A 41 12.53 -0.79 16.38
CA GLU A 41 13.23 -1.77 17.23
C GLU A 41 14.74 -1.45 17.26
N GLU A 42 15.35 -1.20 16.11
CA GLU A 42 16.78 -0.87 16.07
C GLU A 42 17.12 0.41 16.83
N VAL A 43 16.28 1.46 16.73
CA VAL A 43 16.43 2.68 17.53
C VAL A 43 16.30 2.38 19.03
N HIS A 44 15.35 1.53 19.42
CA HIS A 44 15.14 1.13 20.81
C HIS A 44 16.32 0.32 21.38
N GLN A 45 16.96 -0.50 20.55
CA GLN A 45 18.11 -1.32 20.92
C GLN A 45 19.44 -0.55 20.84
N LEU A 46 19.43 0.73 20.45
CA LEU A 46 20.65 1.53 20.43
C LEU A 46 21.22 1.69 21.86
N PRO A 47 22.52 1.41 22.05
CA PRO A 47 23.19 1.70 23.31
C PRO A 47 23.11 3.19 23.68
N THR A 48 23.13 3.50 24.97
CA THR A 48 23.18 4.89 25.45
C THR A 48 24.40 5.63 24.89
N ASP A 49 25.56 4.96 24.79
CA ASP A 49 26.78 5.42 24.12
C ASP A 49 26.89 4.86 22.70
N HIS A 50 25.93 5.20 21.85
CA HIS A 50 25.88 4.74 20.47
C HIS A 50 26.99 5.39 19.62
N THR A 51 27.66 4.54 18.84
CA THR A 51 28.75 4.96 17.95
C THR A 51 28.22 5.74 16.74
N GLU A 52 29.05 6.61 16.16
CA GLU A 52 28.71 7.34 14.94
C GLU A 52 28.30 6.40 13.79
N THR A 53 28.91 5.21 13.70
CA THR A 53 28.55 4.18 12.72
C THR A 53 27.12 3.67 12.91
N GLN A 54 26.68 3.45 14.15
CA GLN A 54 25.32 3.03 14.45
C GLN A 54 24.29 4.12 14.12
N LYS A 55 24.62 5.40 14.35
CA LYS A 55 23.77 6.52 13.93
C LYS A 55 23.60 6.55 12.41
N VAL A 56 24.70 6.41 11.68
CA VAL A 56 24.69 6.43 10.22
C VAL A 56 23.85 5.27 9.67
N ASP A 57 23.97 4.07 10.24
CA ASP A 57 23.18 2.90 9.81
C ASP A 57 21.68 3.11 10.04
N VAL A 58 21.29 3.57 11.23
CA VAL A 58 19.88 3.88 11.54
C VAL A 58 19.35 4.99 10.64
N MET A 59 20.15 6.04 10.37
CA MET A 59 19.77 7.10 9.45
C MET A 59 19.62 6.61 8.01
N ALA A 60 20.48 5.71 7.55
CA ALA A 60 20.38 5.10 6.23
C ALA A 60 19.08 4.29 6.09
N LYS A 61 18.74 3.49 7.11
CA LYS A 61 17.48 2.71 7.12
C LYS A 61 16.24 3.60 7.21
N LYS A 62 16.30 4.68 8.00
CA LYS A 62 15.23 5.69 8.02
C LYS A 62 15.04 6.36 6.65
N LEU A 63 16.14 6.67 5.95
CA LEU A 63 16.08 7.26 4.62
C LEU A 63 15.50 6.28 3.59
N ALA A 64 15.92 5.01 3.65
CA ALA A 64 15.38 3.95 2.79
C ALA A 64 13.87 3.76 3.01
N LEU A 65 13.43 3.74 4.27
CA LEU A 65 12.01 3.70 4.64
C LEU A 65 11.26 4.91 4.08
N GLN A 66 11.80 6.11 4.23
CA GLN A 66 11.17 7.33 3.69
C GLN A 66 11.03 7.26 2.17
N SER A 67 12.01 6.71 1.47
CA SER A 67 11.93 6.49 0.02
C SER A 67 10.83 5.48 -0.36
N LYS A 68 10.66 4.39 0.41
CA LYS A 68 9.55 3.44 0.20
C LYS A 68 8.18 4.11 0.39
N VAL A 69 8.04 4.94 1.43
CA VAL A 69 6.81 5.70 1.70
C VAL A 69 6.50 6.67 0.57
N GLN A 70 7.48 7.44 0.10
CA GLN A 70 7.28 8.39 -0.99
C GLN A 70 6.83 7.66 -2.26
N LYS A 71 7.52 6.59 -2.65
CA LYS A 71 7.15 5.79 -3.81
C LYS A 71 5.71 5.24 -3.71
N HIS A 72 5.32 4.77 -2.53
CA HIS A 72 3.97 4.25 -2.28
C HIS A 72 2.88 5.32 -2.40
N GLN A 73 3.20 6.56 -1.99
CA GLN A 73 2.32 7.72 -2.19
C GLN A 73 2.21 8.08 -3.67
N ASP A 74 3.33 8.15 -4.40
CA ASP A 74 3.33 8.44 -5.83
C ASP A 74 2.51 7.40 -6.62
N GLU A 75 2.62 6.12 -6.22
CA GLU A 75 1.81 5.03 -6.78
C GLU A 75 0.32 5.15 -6.42
N ALA A 76 -0.01 5.64 -5.21
CA ALA A 76 -1.39 5.90 -4.80
C ALA A 76 -2.02 7.03 -5.62
N ASP A 77 -1.30 8.14 -5.78
CA ASP A 77 -1.76 9.31 -6.54
C ASP A 77 -1.97 8.91 -8.02
N SER A 78 -1.03 8.19 -8.61
CA SER A 78 -1.18 7.68 -9.98
C SER A 78 -2.35 6.70 -10.13
N PHE A 79 -2.65 5.90 -9.11
CA PHE A 79 -3.81 5.00 -9.13
C PHE A 79 -5.13 5.77 -9.02
N MET A 80 -5.19 6.77 -8.14
CA MET A 80 -6.38 7.61 -7.92
C MET A 80 -6.69 8.50 -9.12
N ASP A 81 -5.68 9.02 -9.83
CA ASP A 81 -5.87 9.80 -11.06
C ASP A 81 -6.57 9.00 -12.18
N GLY A 82 -6.47 7.67 -12.17
CA GLY A 82 -7.16 6.78 -13.12
C GLY A 82 -8.60 6.42 -12.74
N LEU A 83 -9.05 6.83 -11.55
CA LEU A 83 -10.34 6.48 -10.97
C LEU A 83 -11.22 7.74 -10.88
N ASP A 84 -12.05 7.98 -11.91
CA ASP A 84 -13.08 9.02 -11.86
C ASP A 84 -14.28 8.55 -11.00
N ILE A 85 -14.06 8.49 -9.68
CA ILE A 85 -15.07 8.04 -8.69
C ILE A 85 -16.28 9.01 -8.67
N LEU A 86 -16.13 10.22 -9.21
CA LEU A 86 -17.19 11.22 -9.23
C LEU A 86 -18.26 11.00 -10.31
N GLU A 87 -17.96 10.30 -11.41
CA GLU A 87 -18.94 10.18 -12.50
C GLU A 87 -20.11 9.24 -12.15
N HIS A 88 -19.91 8.26 -11.27
CA HIS A 88 -20.90 7.23 -10.96
C HIS A 88 -21.57 7.37 -9.58
N CYS A 89 -21.15 8.33 -8.77
CA CYS A 89 -21.84 8.69 -7.51
C CYS A 89 -22.86 9.82 -7.72
N ARG A 90 -23.53 9.89 -8.88
CA ARG A 90 -24.74 10.70 -8.98
C ARG A 90 -25.77 10.05 -8.04
N PRO A 91 -26.31 10.77 -7.04
CA PRO A 91 -27.43 10.23 -6.27
C PRO A 91 -28.47 9.76 -7.29
N LEU A 92 -28.94 8.51 -7.20
CA LEU A 92 -30.15 8.14 -7.92
C LEU A 92 -31.18 9.19 -7.49
N GLU A 93 -31.62 10.02 -8.43
CA GLU A 93 -32.74 10.91 -8.20
C GLU A 93 -33.83 10.03 -7.58
N SER A 94 -34.32 10.46 -6.40
CA SER A 94 -35.32 9.71 -5.66
C SER A 94 -36.43 9.38 -6.64
N VAL A 95 -36.69 8.08 -6.82
CA VAL A 95 -37.92 7.63 -7.46
C VAL A 95 -39.02 8.19 -6.59
N ASP A 96 -39.58 9.34 -6.99
CA ASP A 96 -40.72 9.91 -6.31
C ASP A 96 -41.78 8.81 -6.26
N ASP A 97 -42.06 8.41 -5.03
CA ASP A 97 -43.01 7.37 -4.70
C ASP A 97 -44.25 7.58 -5.54
N ILE A 98 -44.61 6.51 -6.24
CA ILE A 98 -45.92 6.31 -6.85
C ILE A 98 -46.94 6.50 -5.72
N ARG A 99 -47.39 7.74 -5.51
CA ARG A 99 -48.63 8.02 -4.79
C ARG A 99 -49.76 7.63 -5.72
N LEU A 100 -50.03 6.33 -5.71
CA LEU A 100 -51.36 5.77 -5.88
C LEU A 100 -52.33 6.60 -5.04
N LEU A 101 -53.12 7.46 -5.70
CA LEU A 101 -54.48 7.84 -5.34
C LEU A 101 -55.14 8.56 -6.53
#